data_AF-A6GGA8-F1
#
_entry.id   AF-A6GGA8-F1
#
_cell.length_a   1.000
_cell.length_b   1.000
_cell.length_c   1.000
_cell.angle_alpha   90.00
_cell.angle_beta   90.00
_cell.angle_gamma   90.00
#
_symmetry.space_group_name_H-M   'P 1'
#
loop_
_entity.id
_entity.type
_entity.pdbx_description
1 polymer ?
#
loop_
_entity_poly.entity_id
_entity_poly.type
_entity_poly.pdbx_seq_one_letter_code
_entity_poly.pdbx_strand_id
1 'polypeptide(L)'
;MVRHSLTPRAAAVLSLATLCLEVTLGCDKPRASATPNTEAEPARVAPVFIEAEAEPKPEPVATAGPLSPAIASIYRCWFRSPYGYMFEVRGDPLELPHGDFGTLMGGINGILVYGAVNDCAGEVVDQRPRSFSDLGPLEALAGVPTALDYDTEGSRYSTLNPAFLAWARVAMIPQAHEAIEGVPVALAYQKVFSRFFRLMVESAVYIHENLDARGEATRYLQAVYADGDALEWLHLNYSGVLTEYGGSWDGTTWTPAMSVGFWLRREDDGTRTACWYALLDVVRRFDRPWVVELAERYPKGWAALTVEPDPLGTLDPAQLLATP
;
A
#
# COMPACT_ATOMS: atom_id res chain seq x y z
N MET A 1 -39.18 35.77 -7.59
CA MET A 1 -38.68 34.38 -7.68
C MET A 1 -37.26 34.43 -8.21
N VAL A 2 -36.28 34.40 -7.32
CA VAL A 2 -34.86 34.35 -7.68
C VAL A 2 -34.50 32.87 -7.81
N ARG A 3 -34.25 32.40 -9.03
CA ARG A 3 -33.66 31.08 -9.27
C ARG A 3 -32.17 31.20 -8.98
N HIS A 4 -31.74 30.76 -7.80
CA HIS A 4 -30.33 30.46 -7.58
C HIS A 4 -30.02 29.13 -8.27
N SER A 5 -29.36 29.22 -9.43
CA SER A 5 -28.65 28.11 -10.04
C SER A 5 -27.48 27.71 -9.13
N LEU A 6 -27.68 26.69 -8.30
CA LEU A 6 -26.58 26.03 -7.60
C LEU A 6 -25.78 25.25 -8.64
N THR A 7 -24.61 25.77 -8.99
CA THR A 7 -23.59 25.04 -9.75
C THR A 7 -23.09 23.85 -8.94
N PRO A 8 -23.02 22.63 -9.49
CA PRO A 8 -22.37 21.52 -8.83
C PRO A 8 -20.86 21.64 -9.06
N ARG A 9 -20.17 22.17 -8.06
CA ARG A 9 -18.72 22.04 -7.90
C ARG A 9 -18.50 21.41 -6.53
N ALA A 10 -17.48 20.55 -6.43
CA ALA A 10 -16.81 20.12 -5.20
C ALA A 10 -17.21 18.70 -4.67
N ALA A 11 -16.54 17.60 -5.09
CA ALA A 11 -15.96 16.61 -4.12
C ALA A 11 -14.77 15.72 -4.62
N ALA A 12 -13.74 15.49 -3.75
CA ALA A 12 -12.90 14.25 -3.58
C ALA A 12 -11.53 14.49 -2.89
N VAL A 13 -10.77 13.51 -2.33
CA VAL A 13 -9.38 13.60 -1.72
C VAL A 13 -8.59 12.24 -1.60
N LEU A 14 -7.31 12.14 -2.01
CA LEU A 14 -6.28 11.10 -1.65
C LEU A 14 -6.44 9.59 -1.94
N SER A 15 -5.36 8.99 -2.45
CA SER A 15 -5.04 7.54 -2.47
C SER A 15 -3.54 7.35 -2.68
N LEU A 16 -2.80 7.22 -1.59
CA LEU A 16 -1.40 6.80 -1.69
C LEU A 16 -0.87 5.74 -0.77
N ALA A 17 -1.76 5.16 0.01
CA ALA A 17 -1.42 3.95 0.73
C ALA A 17 -1.27 2.77 -0.23
N THR A 18 -1.62 2.98 -1.50
CA THR A 18 -2.56 2.10 -2.16
C THR A 18 -1.91 1.14 -3.13
N LEU A 19 -0.59 1.22 -3.32
CA LEU A 19 0.05 0.60 -4.48
C LEU A 19 1.15 -0.41 -4.14
N CYS A 20 1.21 -0.86 -2.89
CA CYS A 20 2.16 -1.89 -2.45
C CYS A 20 1.59 -3.33 -2.42
N LEU A 21 0.39 -3.60 -2.93
CA LEU A 21 -0.07 -4.99 -2.96
C LEU A 21 -1.07 -5.21 -4.10
N GLU A 22 -0.64 -5.93 -5.11
CA GLU A 22 -1.54 -6.85 -5.78
C GLU A 22 -0.94 -8.25 -5.80
N VAL A 23 -1.87 -9.20 -5.89
CA VAL A 23 -1.71 -10.66 -6.04
C VAL A 23 -1.56 -11.45 -4.73
N THR A 24 -2.77 -11.85 -4.30
CA THR A 24 -3.21 -13.11 -3.67
C THR A 24 -2.86 -13.40 -2.20
N LEU A 25 -3.88 -13.21 -1.35
CA LEU A 25 -4.21 -14.12 -0.24
C LEU A 25 -4.96 -15.37 -0.74
N GLY A 26 -5.23 -15.45 -2.05
CA GLY A 26 -5.68 -16.68 -2.71
C GLY A 26 -4.48 -17.58 -2.99
N CYS A 27 -3.95 -18.24 -1.96
CA CYS A 27 -3.38 -19.56 -2.18
C CYS A 27 -4.57 -20.49 -2.42
N ASP A 28 -5.14 -20.48 -3.63
CA ASP A 28 -6.03 -21.56 -4.01
C ASP A 28 -5.20 -22.83 -3.93
N LYS A 29 -5.67 -23.80 -3.12
CA LYS A 29 -5.00 -25.10 -2.95
C LYS A 29 -4.58 -25.61 -4.33
N PRO A 30 -3.28 -25.75 -4.64
CA PRO A 30 -2.90 -26.47 -5.84
C PRO A 30 -3.54 -27.84 -5.74
N ARG A 31 -4.39 -28.18 -6.71
CA ARG A 31 -4.98 -29.52 -6.81
C ARG A 31 -3.80 -30.47 -6.88
N ALA A 32 -3.58 -31.23 -5.80
CA ALA A 32 -2.44 -32.14 -5.69
C ALA A 32 -2.46 -33.14 -6.86
N SER A 33 -1.70 -32.82 -7.90
CA SER A 33 -1.35 -33.73 -8.98
C SER A 33 -0.15 -34.53 -8.50
N ALA A 34 -0.42 -35.65 -7.84
CA ALA A 34 0.61 -36.61 -7.46
C ALA A 34 1.24 -37.18 -8.74
N THR A 35 2.42 -36.69 -9.09
CA THR A 35 3.37 -37.42 -9.93
C THR A 35 4.69 -37.54 -9.18
N PRO A 36 5.23 -38.76 -9.00
CA PRO A 36 6.53 -38.95 -8.37
C PRO A 36 7.62 -38.58 -9.38
N ASN A 37 8.24 -37.41 -9.23
CA ASN A 37 9.42 -37.07 -10.01
C ASN A 37 10.67 -37.68 -9.37
N THR A 38 11.37 -38.44 -10.20
CA THR A 38 12.68 -39.05 -9.95
C THR A 38 13.73 -37.96 -9.83
N GLU A 39 14.49 -37.94 -8.74
CA GLU A 39 15.59 -36.99 -8.50
C GLU A 39 16.67 -37.14 -9.57
N ALA A 40 16.91 -36.06 -10.32
CA ALA A 40 18.11 -35.89 -11.13
C ALA A 40 19.07 -34.93 -10.41
N GLU A 41 20.31 -35.37 -10.27
CA GLU A 41 21.41 -34.67 -9.59
C GLU A 41 21.76 -33.35 -10.32
N PRO A 42 21.81 -32.19 -9.63
CA PRO A 42 22.09 -30.93 -10.29
C PRO A 42 23.57 -30.80 -10.69
N ALA A 43 23.79 -30.48 -11.97
CA ALA A 43 25.11 -30.15 -12.49
C ALA A 43 25.65 -28.86 -11.84
N ARG A 44 26.88 -28.92 -11.33
CA ARG A 44 27.58 -27.78 -10.73
C ARG A 44 27.91 -26.75 -11.81
N VAL A 45 27.21 -25.61 -11.79
CA VAL A 45 27.57 -24.42 -12.59
C VAL A 45 28.64 -23.63 -11.84
N ALA A 46 29.74 -23.30 -12.52
CA ALA A 46 30.81 -22.48 -11.96
C ALA A 46 30.34 -21.03 -11.75
N PRO A 47 30.79 -20.33 -10.70
CA PRO A 47 30.40 -18.96 -10.43
C PRO A 47 30.89 -18.02 -11.53
N VAL A 48 29.96 -17.30 -12.15
CA VAL A 48 30.23 -16.20 -13.07
C VAL A 48 30.36 -14.93 -12.21
N PHE A 49 31.55 -14.34 -12.18
CA PHE A 49 31.79 -13.05 -11.55
C PHE A 49 31.33 -11.96 -12.52
N ILE A 50 30.26 -11.24 -12.15
CA ILE A 50 29.84 -10.01 -12.83
C ILE A 50 30.51 -8.86 -12.08
N GLU A 51 31.39 -8.13 -12.76
CA GLU A 51 31.93 -6.87 -12.24
C GLU A 51 30.77 -5.86 -12.15
N ALA A 52 30.51 -5.37 -10.95
CA ALA A 52 29.46 -4.38 -10.70
C ALA A 52 29.80 -3.08 -11.43
N GLU A 53 29.01 -2.73 -12.45
CA GLU A 53 29.05 -1.41 -13.06
C GLU A 53 28.71 -0.35 -12.00
N ALA A 54 29.43 0.77 -12.03
CA ALA A 54 29.27 1.85 -11.07
C ALA A 54 27.81 2.34 -11.07
N GLU A 55 27.17 2.30 -9.89
CA GLU A 55 25.79 2.76 -9.74
C GLU A 55 25.64 4.19 -10.25
N PRO A 56 24.67 4.47 -11.15
CA PRO A 56 24.43 5.81 -11.65
C PRO A 56 24.11 6.73 -10.47
N LYS A 57 24.78 7.88 -10.44
CA LYS A 57 24.60 8.89 -9.39
C LYS A 57 23.13 9.32 -9.37
N PRO A 58 22.42 9.21 -8.23
CA PRO A 58 20.99 9.51 -8.18
C PRO A 58 20.75 10.98 -8.52
N GLU A 59 19.93 11.24 -9.54
CA GLU A 59 19.44 12.58 -9.85
C GLU A 59 18.61 13.11 -8.67
N PRO A 60 18.65 14.42 -8.37
CA PRO A 60 17.81 15.00 -7.34
C PRO A 60 16.33 14.72 -7.64
N VAL A 61 15.67 13.98 -6.75
CA VAL A 61 14.27 13.58 -6.90
C VAL A 61 13.41 14.84 -6.97
N ALA A 62 12.61 14.95 -8.03
CA ALA A 62 11.69 16.04 -8.23
C ALA A 62 10.76 16.18 -7.00
N THR A 63 10.64 17.40 -6.49
CA THR A 63 9.73 17.73 -5.41
C THR A 63 8.30 17.36 -5.81
N ALA A 64 7.52 16.77 -4.90
CA ALA A 64 6.10 16.51 -5.16
C ALA A 64 5.37 17.85 -5.42
N GLY A 65 5.13 18.15 -6.69
CA GLY A 65 4.36 19.31 -7.11
C GLY A 65 2.88 19.17 -6.74
N PRO A 66 2.04 20.17 -7.06
CA PRO A 66 0.59 20.01 -6.96
C PRO A 66 0.15 18.81 -7.81
N LEU A 67 -0.96 18.19 -7.42
CA LEU A 67 -1.50 17.05 -8.17
C LEU A 67 -1.74 17.43 -9.63
N SER A 68 -1.32 16.54 -10.53
CA SER A 68 -1.64 16.71 -11.93
C SER A 68 -3.16 16.62 -12.16
N PRO A 69 -3.71 17.27 -13.20
CA PRO A 69 -5.14 17.20 -13.50
C PRO A 69 -5.66 15.77 -13.65
N ALA A 70 -4.84 14.86 -14.19
CA ALA A 70 -5.12 13.44 -14.34
C ALA A 70 -5.31 12.76 -12.99
N ILE A 71 -4.34 12.92 -12.08
CA ILE A 71 -4.38 12.32 -10.74
C ILE A 71 -5.53 12.91 -9.91
N ALA A 72 -5.72 14.23 -9.98
CA ALA A 72 -6.87 14.88 -9.36
C ALA A 72 -8.21 14.34 -9.91
N SER A 73 -8.27 13.89 -11.17
CA SER A 73 -9.46 13.26 -11.76
C SER A 73 -9.74 11.88 -11.18
N ILE A 74 -8.69 11.09 -10.93
CA ILE A 74 -8.80 9.78 -10.29
C ILE A 74 -9.41 9.92 -8.90
N TYR A 75 -8.89 10.86 -8.12
CA TYR A 75 -9.46 11.16 -6.81
C TYR A 75 -10.92 11.59 -6.91
N ARG A 76 -11.23 12.51 -7.83
CA ARG A 76 -12.61 12.93 -8.12
C ARG A 76 -13.56 11.79 -8.36
N CYS A 77 -13.12 10.77 -9.07
CA CYS A 77 -13.93 9.61 -9.37
C CYS A 77 -14.10 8.69 -8.13
N TRP A 78 -13.04 8.46 -7.35
CA TRP A 78 -13.07 7.61 -6.13
C TRP A 78 -14.18 7.99 -5.14
N PHE A 79 -14.35 9.29 -4.87
CA PHE A 79 -15.33 9.77 -3.89
C PHE A 79 -16.77 9.82 -4.40
N ARG A 80 -17.03 9.45 -5.66
CA ARG A 80 -18.41 9.43 -6.18
C ARG A 80 -19.19 8.23 -5.68
N SER A 81 -18.54 7.09 -5.50
CA SER A 81 -19.24 5.84 -5.20
C SER A 81 -18.33 4.85 -4.47
N PRO A 82 -17.99 5.13 -3.20
CA PRO A 82 -17.30 4.13 -2.39
C PRO A 82 -18.18 2.90 -2.20
N TYR A 83 -17.57 1.74 -2.14
CA TYR A 83 -18.27 0.56 -1.66
C TYR A 83 -18.41 0.66 -0.13
N GLY A 84 -19.59 1.07 0.34
CA GLY A 84 -19.82 1.41 1.75
C GLY A 84 -19.45 0.32 2.76
N TYR A 85 -19.43 -0.96 2.37
CA TYR A 85 -19.03 -2.05 3.25
C TYR A 85 -17.53 -2.06 3.61
N MET A 86 -16.70 -1.25 2.94
CA MET A 86 -15.27 -1.09 3.26
C MET A 86 -15.02 -0.10 4.41
N PHE A 87 -16.06 0.54 4.93
CA PHE A 87 -15.95 1.61 5.91
C PHE A 87 -16.68 1.25 7.21
N GLU A 88 -16.08 1.60 8.35
CA GLU A 88 -16.75 1.51 9.63
C GLU A 88 -17.77 2.65 9.77
N VAL A 89 -19.01 2.31 10.10
CA VAL A 89 -20.08 3.30 10.30
C VAL A 89 -19.96 4.03 11.65
N ARG A 90 -19.05 3.59 12.53
CA ARG A 90 -18.84 4.19 13.85
C ARG A 90 -17.83 5.33 13.77
N GLY A 91 -18.12 6.40 14.49
CA GLY A 91 -17.28 7.59 14.55
C GLY A 91 -17.92 8.79 13.86
N ASP A 92 -17.12 9.83 13.67
CA ASP A 92 -17.53 11.07 12.99
C ASP A 92 -17.08 11.00 11.53
N PRO A 93 -17.98 10.69 10.58
CA PRO A 93 -17.62 10.42 9.19
C PRO A 93 -17.15 11.70 8.47
N LEU A 94 -16.50 11.51 7.32
CA LEU A 94 -16.30 12.58 6.35
C LEU A 94 -17.57 12.74 5.52
N GLU A 95 -18.32 13.81 5.77
CA GLU A 95 -19.53 14.16 5.03
C GLU A 95 -19.17 14.76 3.66
N LEU A 96 -19.66 14.16 2.58
CA LEU A 96 -19.53 14.68 1.21
C LEU A 96 -20.90 14.83 0.55
N PRO A 97 -21.04 15.66 -0.50
CA PRO A 97 -22.32 15.85 -1.20
C PRO A 97 -22.96 14.58 -1.75
N HIS A 98 -22.19 13.52 -1.94
CA HIS A 98 -22.63 12.25 -2.54
C HIS A 98 -22.69 11.08 -1.54
N GLY A 99 -22.35 11.31 -0.27
CA GLY A 99 -22.40 10.30 0.78
C GLY A 99 -21.36 10.55 1.87
N ASP A 100 -21.50 9.78 2.95
CA ASP A 100 -20.63 9.87 4.12
C ASP A 100 -19.60 8.75 4.10
N PHE A 101 -18.36 9.07 4.49
CA PHE A 101 -17.25 8.13 4.50
C PHE A 101 -16.82 7.90 5.95
N GLY A 102 -17.01 6.68 6.43
CA GLY A 102 -16.47 6.25 7.71
C GLY A 102 -14.96 6.03 7.67
N THR A 103 -14.42 5.46 8.74
CA THR A 103 -13.04 4.99 8.77
C THR A 103 -12.88 3.83 7.80
N LEU A 104 -11.88 3.86 6.91
CA LEU A 104 -11.57 2.74 6.04
C LEU A 104 -11.13 1.53 6.89
N MET A 105 -11.94 0.48 6.85
CA MET A 105 -11.63 -0.83 7.43
C MET A 105 -11.03 -1.75 6.40
N GLY A 106 -11.35 -1.54 5.12
CA GLY A 106 -10.83 -2.30 4.01
C GLY A 106 -9.30 -2.22 3.90
N GLY A 107 -8.74 -3.24 3.24
CA GLY A 107 -7.34 -3.23 2.86
C GLY A 107 -7.06 -2.37 1.66
N ILE A 108 -5.88 -2.58 1.10
CA ILE A 108 -5.45 -1.99 -0.17
C ILE A 108 -6.43 -2.25 -1.31
N ASN A 109 -7.00 -3.48 -1.40
CA ASN A 109 -8.06 -3.82 -2.34
C ASN A 109 -9.33 -2.99 -2.10
N GLY A 110 -9.62 -2.66 -0.84
CA GLY A 110 -10.69 -1.75 -0.45
C GLY A 110 -10.57 -0.36 -1.10
N ILE A 111 -9.35 0.06 -1.40
CA ILE A 111 -9.08 1.34 -2.05
C ILE A 111 -8.91 1.15 -3.57
N LEU A 112 -8.09 0.20 -4.05
CA LEU A 112 -7.81 0.02 -5.49
C LEU A 112 -9.02 -0.45 -6.28
N VAL A 113 -9.64 -1.50 -5.77
CA VAL A 113 -10.67 -2.27 -6.47
C VAL A 113 -12.02 -1.76 -6.03
N TYR A 114 -12.28 -1.80 -4.73
CA TYR A 114 -13.55 -1.40 -4.14
C TYR A 114 -13.62 0.09 -3.79
N GLY A 115 -12.59 0.85 -4.11
CA GLY A 115 -12.66 2.30 -4.18
C GLY A 115 -12.73 2.81 -5.61
N ALA A 116 -12.70 1.91 -6.60
CA ALA A 116 -12.69 2.24 -8.02
C ALA A 116 -11.45 3.03 -8.49
N VAL A 117 -10.35 3.15 -7.73
CA VAL A 117 -9.13 3.86 -8.21
C VAL A 117 -8.70 3.34 -9.57
N ASN A 118 -8.70 2.02 -9.76
CA ASN A 118 -8.28 1.41 -11.02
C ASN A 118 -9.25 1.69 -12.17
N ASP A 119 -10.57 1.66 -11.91
CA ASP A 119 -11.59 2.07 -12.90
C ASP A 119 -11.43 3.55 -13.27
N CYS A 120 -11.20 4.41 -12.28
CA CYS A 120 -10.99 5.84 -12.45
C CYS A 120 -9.70 6.14 -13.23
N ALA A 121 -8.63 5.39 -13.00
CA ALA A 121 -7.43 5.45 -13.82
C ALA A 121 -7.75 5.05 -15.26
N GLY A 122 -8.58 4.03 -15.45
CA GLY A 122 -9.03 3.60 -16.77
C GLY A 122 -9.83 4.62 -17.55
N GLU A 123 -10.60 5.48 -16.88
CA GLU A 123 -11.23 6.64 -17.53
C GLU A 123 -10.21 7.67 -18.01
N VAL A 124 -9.11 7.86 -17.26
CA VAL A 124 -8.06 8.84 -17.59
C VAL A 124 -7.21 8.39 -18.78
N VAL A 125 -6.90 7.09 -18.87
CA VAL A 125 -6.04 6.53 -19.93
C VAL A 125 -6.83 5.86 -21.07
N ASP A 126 -8.16 5.97 -21.07
CA ASP A 126 -9.08 5.32 -22.03
C ASP A 126 -8.89 3.80 -22.13
N GLN A 127 -8.65 3.16 -20.98
CA GLN A 127 -8.46 1.72 -20.86
C GLN A 127 -9.11 1.22 -19.56
N ARG A 128 -10.32 0.66 -19.64
CA ARG A 128 -10.97 0.06 -18.46
C ARG A 128 -10.25 -1.23 -18.03
N PRO A 129 -10.22 -1.56 -16.73
CA PRO A 129 -9.70 -2.84 -16.28
C PRO A 129 -10.57 -4.00 -16.78
N ARG A 130 -9.95 -5.11 -17.18
CA ARG A 130 -10.62 -6.32 -17.68
C ARG A 130 -11.14 -7.21 -16.56
N SER A 131 -10.53 -7.13 -15.38
CA SER A 131 -10.91 -7.87 -14.17
C SER A 131 -10.53 -7.07 -12.93
N PHE A 132 -10.96 -7.56 -11.76
CA PHE A 132 -10.62 -6.94 -10.47
C PHE A 132 -9.13 -6.89 -10.16
N SER A 133 -8.31 -7.74 -10.80
CA SER A 133 -6.86 -7.83 -10.62
C SER A 133 -6.09 -7.31 -11.84
N ASP A 134 -6.75 -6.58 -12.76
CA ASP A 134 -6.12 -6.03 -13.95
C ASP A 134 -5.67 -4.60 -13.69
N LEU A 135 -4.44 -4.43 -13.19
CA LEU A 135 -3.83 -3.12 -12.93
C LEU A 135 -3.32 -2.40 -14.18
N GLY A 136 -3.56 -2.95 -15.37
CA GLY A 136 -3.17 -2.33 -16.64
C GLY A 136 -3.46 -0.83 -16.76
N PRO A 137 -4.61 -0.30 -16.29
CA PRO A 137 -4.89 1.13 -16.32
C PRO A 137 -3.92 1.97 -15.46
N LEU A 138 -3.59 1.52 -14.26
CA LEU A 138 -2.63 2.18 -13.38
C LEU A 138 -1.20 2.07 -13.92
N GLU A 139 -0.85 0.95 -14.53
CA GLU A 139 0.44 0.73 -15.19
C GLU A 139 0.61 1.63 -16.41
N ALA A 140 -0.44 1.76 -17.22
CA ALA A 140 -0.48 2.68 -18.36
C ALA A 140 -0.32 4.14 -17.91
N LEU A 141 -0.95 4.52 -16.79
CA LEU A 141 -0.82 5.86 -16.21
C LEU A 141 0.59 6.11 -15.65
N ALA A 142 1.20 5.10 -15.02
CA ALA A 142 2.55 5.20 -14.46
C ALA A 142 3.67 5.07 -15.50
N GLY A 143 3.38 4.45 -16.64
CA GLY A 143 4.36 4.11 -17.66
C GLY A 143 5.28 2.94 -17.28
N VAL A 144 5.00 2.24 -16.17
CA VAL A 144 5.78 1.11 -15.66
C VAL A 144 4.83 0.07 -15.04
N PRO A 145 5.18 -1.24 -15.08
CA PRO A 145 4.34 -2.28 -14.49
C PRO A 145 4.30 -2.18 -12.96
N THR A 146 3.23 -2.64 -12.34
CA THR A 146 3.05 -2.59 -10.87
C THR A 146 3.88 -3.66 -10.16
N ALA A 147 4.12 -4.79 -10.82
CA ALA A 147 4.93 -5.89 -10.34
C ALA A 147 6.06 -6.24 -11.32
N LEU A 148 7.15 -6.81 -10.80
CA LEU A 148 8.25 -7.35 -11.62
C LEU A 148 7.93 -8.76 -12.13
N ASP A 149 7.25 -9.54 -11.32
CA ASP A 149 6.69 -10.84 -11.66
C ASP A 149 5.23 -10.91 -11.20
N TYR A 150 4.34 -11.32 -12.10
CA TYR A 150 2.96 -11.62 -11.75
C TYR A 150 2.90 -13.11 -11.44
N ASP A 151 2.48 -13.47 -10.23
CA ASP A 151 2.18 -14.87 -9.96
C ASP A 151 0.89 -15.27 -10.68
N THR A 152 1.05 -15.88 -11.85
CA THR A 152 -0.07 -16.41 -12.64
C THR A 152 -0.52 -17.79 -12.17
N GLU A 153 0.27 -18.48 -11.34
CA GLU A 153 0.06 -19.87 -10.96
C GLU A 153 -0.55 -20.03 -9.55
N GLY A 154 -0.76 -18.92 -8.82
CA GLY A 154 -1.29 -18.92 -7.45
C GLY A 154 -0.35 -19.57 -6.43
N SER A 155 0.90 -19.81 -6.83
CA SER A 155 1.92 -20.46 -6.01
C SER A 155 2.69 -19.48 -5.14
N ARG A 156 2.67 -18.18 -5.46
CA ARG A 156 3.45 -17.11 -4.81
C ARG A 156 2.65 -15.80 -4.73
N TYR A 157 3.23 -14.79 -4.09
CA TYR A 157 2.77 -13.41 -4.25
C TYR A 157 3.64 -12.71 -5.30
N SER A 158 3.11 -11.68 -5.94
CA SER A 158 3.87 -10.85 -6.87
C SER A 158 4.90 -9.98 -6.15
N THR A 159 6.09 -9.86 -6.75
CA THR A 159 7.13 -8.90 -6.36
C THR A 159 6.77 -7.53 -6.88
N LEU A 160 6.69 -6.54 -5.99
CA LEU A 160 6.38 -5.18 -6.41
C LEU A 160 7.50 -4.59 -7.26
N ASN A 161 7.13 -3.70 -8.17
CA ASN A 161 8.10 -2.90 -8.90
C ASN A 161 8.44 -1.60 -8.13
N PRO A 162 9.68 -1.41 -7.63
CA PRO A 162 10.06 -0.17 -6.94
C PRO A 162 9.90 1.08 -7.80
N ALA A 163 10.05 0.99 -9.13
CA ALA A 163 9.85 2.13 -10.03
C ALA A 163 8.40 2.62 -10.00
N PHE A 164 7.44 1.70 -9.88
CA PHE A 164 6.04 2.03 -9.73
C PHE A 164 5.74 2.70 -8.38
N LEU A 165 6.37 2.22 -7.31
CA LEU A 165 6.28 2.85 -5.98
C LEU A 165 6.88 4.27 -5.99
N ALA A 166 8.01 4.47 -6.67
CA ALA A 166 8.61 5.79 -6.84
C ALA A 166 7.67 6.74 -7.59
N TRP A 167 7.07 6.28 -8.69
CA TRP A 167 6.07 7.06 -9.43
C TRP A 167 4.88 7.40 -8.53
N ALA A 168 4.31 6.43 -7.82
CA ALA A 168 3.16 6.66 -6.94
C ALA A 168 3.51 7.69 -5.87
N ARG A 169 4.64 7.53 -5.18
CA ARG A 169 5.16 8.47 -4.16
C ARG A 169 5.19 9.92 -4.63
N VAL A 170 5.58 10.17 -5.88
CA VAL A 170 5.70 11.52 -6.43
C VAL A 170 4.38 12.02 -7.00
N ALA A 171 3.72 11.22 -7.84
CA ALA A 171 2.60 11.67 -8.65
C ALA A 171 1.27 11.65 -7.89
N MET A 172 1.11 10.69 -6.99
CA MET A 172 -0.17 10.44 -6.36
C MET A 172 -0.26 11.15 -4.99
N ILE A 173 0.81 11.58 -4.28
CA ILE A 173 0.68 12.06 -2.88
C ILE A 173 0.42 13.55 -2.92
N PRO A 174 -0.81 14.00 -2.65
CA PRO A 174 -1.04 15.42 -2.54
C PRO A 174 -0.34 16.00 -1.32
N GLN A 175 -0.16 17.30 -1.34
CA GLN A 175 0.29 18.09 -0.22
C GLN A 175 -0.82 18.25 0.84
N ALA A 176 -0.43 18.40 2.10
CA ALA A 176 -1.35 18.58 3.23
C ALA A 176 -2.30 19.78 3.08
N HIS A 177 -1.84 20.84 2.42
CA HIS A 177 -2.60 22.05 2.19
C HIS A 177 -3.49 21.98 0.93
N GLU A 178 -3.36 20.93 0.10
CA GLU A 178 -4.22 20.79 -1.06
C GLU A 178 -5.66 20.51 -0.63
N ALA A 179 -6.57 20.90 -1.49
CA ALA A 179 -7.95 20.46 -1.42
C ALA A 179 -8.26 19.85 -2.77
N ILE A 180 -8.87 18.68 -2.76
CA ILE A 180 -9.45 18.16 -3.98
C ILE A 180 -10.93 18.48 -3.85
N GLU A 181 -11.39 19.29 -4.79
CA GLU A 181 -12.81 19.66 -4.88
C GLU A 181 -13.43 20.09 -3.54
N GLY A 182 -12.80 21.07 -2.90
CA GLY A 182 -13.27 21.70 -1.66
C GLY A 182 -13.05 20.91 -0.37
N VAL A 183 -12.65 19.63 -0.46
CA VAL A 183 -12.35 18.80 0.72
C VAL A 183 -10.86 18.95 1.04
N PRO A 184 -10.48 19.40 2.25
CA PRO A 184 -9.08 19.43 2.64
C PRO A 184 -8.50 18.03 2.68
N VAL A 185 -7.35 17.88 2.04
CA VAL A 185 -6.64 16.61 1.93
C VAL A 185 -6.37 15.97 3.30
N ALA A 186 -5.87 16.78 4.23
CA ALA A 186 -5.56 16.35 5.59
C ALA A 186 -6.81 15.84 6.35
N LEU A 187 -7.99 16.42 6.09
CA LEU A 187 -9.22 16.00 6.74
C LEU A 187 -9.63 14.59 6.32
N ALA A 188 -9.61 14.27 5.02
CA ALA A 188 -9.97 12.93 4.60
C ALA A 188 -8.93 11.89 5.07
N TYR A 189 -7.64 12.23 5.10
CA TYR A 189 -6.65 11.37 5.75
C TYR A 189 -7.05 11.07 7.19
N GLN A 190 -7.31 12.10 8.00
CA GLN A 190 -7.64 11.94 9.42
C GLN A 190 -8.89 11.09 9.64
N LYS A 191 -9.96 11.35 8.87
CA LYS A 191 -11.27 10.73 9.01
C LYS A 191 -11.37 9.33 8.41
N VAL A 192 -10.74 9.13 7.26
CA VAL A 192 -10.96 7.92 6.44
C VAL A 192 -9.75 7.01 6.50
N PHE A 193 -8.53 7.52 6.29
CA PHE A 193 -7.38 6.67 5.98
C PHE A 193 -6.39 6.46 7.13
N SER A 194 -6.43 7.30 8.17
CA SER A 194 -5.44 7.32 9.25
C SER A 194 -5.24 5.94 9.89
N ARG A 195 -6.34 5.22 10.19
CA ARG A 195 -6.29 3.84 10.71
C ARG A 195 -5.44 2.92 9.83
N PHE A 196 -5.71 2.87 8.53
CA PHE A 196 -5.00 1.99 7.60
C PHE A 196 -3.51 2.31 7.58
N PHE A 197 -3.15 3.57 7.36
CA PHE A 197 -1.74 3.97 7.27
C PHE A 197 -0.97 3.75 8.57
N ARG A 198 -1.58 4.13 9.70
CA ARG A 198 -0.98 3.93 11.02
C ARG A 198 -0.76 2.44 11.30
N LEU A 199 -1.75 1.59 11.00
CA LEU A 199 -1.62 0.15 11.15
C LEU A 199 -0.50 -0.43 10.26
N MET A 200 -0.42 0.00 9.00
CA MET A 200 0.63 -0.46 8.09
C MET A 200 2.03 -0.05 8.56
N VAL A 201 2.21 1.20 9.00
CA VAL A 201 3.51 1.69 9.47
C VAL A 201 3.87 1.06 10.83
N GLU A 202 2.94 1.00 11.78
CA GLU A 202 3.18 0.43 13.11
C GLU A 202 3.42 -1.08 13.06
N SER A 203 2.76 -1.83 12.16
CA SER A 203 3.06 -3.26 11.97
C SER A 203 4.47 -3.52 11.42
N ALA A 204 4.99 -2.65 10.54
CA ALA A 204 6.38 -2.74 10.08
C ALA A 204 7.34 -2.59 11.27
N VAL A 205 7.13 -1.54 12.06
CA VAL A 205 7.95 -1.22 13.23
C VAL A 205 7.84 -2.31 14.29
N TYR A 206 6.63 -2.84 14.52
CA TYR A 206 6.37 -3.92 15.47
C TYR A 206 7.20 -5.17 15.15
N ILE A 207 7.25 -5.59 13.88
CA ILE A 207 8.02 -6.77 13.45
C ILE A 207 9.50 -6.58 13.77
N HIS A 208 10.09 -5.43 13.44
CA HIS A 208 11.51 -5.18 13.70
C HIS A 208 11.83 -4.89 15.18
N GLU A 209 10.86 -4.44 15.97
CA GLU A 209 11.03 -4.24 17.40
C GLU A 209 10.98 -5.56 18.18
N ASN A 210 10.03 -6.43 17.85
CA ASN A 210 9.65 -7.56 18.70
C ASN A 210 10.02 -8.93 18.12
N LEU A 211 10.31 -9.01 16.82
CA LEU A 211 10.51 -10.27 16.11
C LEU A 211 11.84 -10.28 15.35
N ASP A 212 12.26 -11.48 14.94
CA ASP A 212 13.23 -11.64 13.87
C ASP A 212 12.49 -11.60 12.53
N ALA A 213 12.44 -10.42 11.89
CA ALA A 213 11.67 -10.19 10.67
C ALA A 213 11.92 -11.26 9.59
N ARG A 214 13.19 -11.60 9.36
CA ARG A 214 13.60 -12.58 8.35
C ARG A 214 13.27 -14.01 8.77
N GLY A 215 13.49 -14.34 10.05
CA GLY A 215 13.10 -15.63 10.62
C GLY A 215 11.59 -15.87 10.50
N GLU A 216 10.79 -14.86 10.83
CA GLU A 216 9.32 -14.93 10.72
C GLU A 216 8.85 -14.99 9.28
N ALA A 217 9.46 -14.24 8.36
CA ALA A 217 9.15 -14.34 6.93
C ALA A 217 9.41 -15.76 6.42
N THR A 218 10.55 -16.36 6.79
CA THR A 218 10.89 -17.74 6.44
C THR A 218 9.85 -18.73 6.97
N ARG A 219 9.44 -18.60 8.24
CA ARG A 219 8.43 -19.47 8.86
C ARG A 219 7.05 -19.32 8.20
N TYR A 220 6.64 -18.09 7.92
CA TYR A 220 5.40 -17.79 7.21
C TYR A 220 5.38 -18.48 5.85
N LEU A 221 6.43 -18.30 5.05
CA LEU A 221 6.52 -18.87 3.72
C LEU A 221 6.49 -20.39 3.75
N GLN A 222 7.29 -21.02 4.64
CA GLN A 222 7.29 -22.47 4.79
C GLN A 222 5.89 -23.01 5.12
N ALA A 223 5.15 -22.35 6.03
CA ALA A 223 3.80 -22.76 6.38
C ALA A 223 2.81 -22.58 5.21
N VAL A 224 2.88 -21.45 4.51
CA VAL A 224 2.03 -21.18 3.34
C VAL A 224 2.30 -22.18 2.22
N TYR A 225 3.56 -22.50 1.93
CA TYR A 225 3.91 -23.49 0.91
C TYR A 225 3.53 -24.93 1.30
N ALA A 226 3.50 -25.26 2.60
CA ALA A 226 3.15 -26.59 3.08
C ALA A 226 1.63 -26.82 3.16
N ASP A 227 0.90 -25.91 3.79
CA ASP A 227 -0.51 -26.11 4.19
C ASP A 227 -1.49 -25.22 3.41
N GLY A 228 -1.00 -24.18 2.71
CA GLY A 228 -1.78 -23.35 1.80
C GLY A 228 -2.67 -22.29 2.43
N ASP A 229 -2.90 -22.29 3.75
CA ASP A 229 -3.75 -21.27 4.40
C ASP A 229 -2.92 -20.14 5.05
N ALA A 230 -2.57 -19.16 4.23
CA ALA A 230 -1.84 -17.98 4.66
C ALA A 230 -2.61 -17.14 5.71
N LEU A 231 -3.93 -17.04 5.59
CA LEU A 231 -4.73 -16.21 6.49
C LEU A 231 -4.90 -16.87 7.85
N GLU A 232 -5.15 -18.16 7.89
CA GLU A 232 -5.23 -18.94 9.12
C GLU A 232 -3.92 -18.86 9.89
N TRP A 233 -2.77 -19.06 9.21
CA TRP A 233 -1.47 -18.94 9.86
C TRP A 233 -1.24 -17.55 10.45
N LEU A 234 -1.53 -16.48 9.69
CA LEU A 234 -1.37 -15.11 10.18
C LEU A 234 -2.30 -14.84 11.37
N HIS A 235 -3.55 -15.30 11.31
CA HIS A 235 -4.51 -15.11 12.39
C HIS A 235 -4.07 -15.83 13.67
N LEU A 236 -3.59 -17.07 13.56
CA LEU A 236 -3.11 -17.86 14.69
C LEU A 236 -1.90 -17.21 15.37
N ASN A 237 -0.99 -16.61 14.60
CA ASN A 237 0.26 -16.08 15.12
C ASN A 237 0.17 -14.59 15.53
N TYR A 238 -0.72 -13.80 14.92
CA TYR A 238 -0.70 -12.34 15.07
C TYR A 238 -2.08 -11.68 15.36
N SER A 239 -3.16 -12.43 15.57
CA SER A 239 -4.45 -11.79 15.93
C SER A 239 -4.42 -11.02 17.26
N GLY A 240 -3.48 -11.33 18.15
CA GLY A 240 -3.29 -10.67 19.44
C GLY A 240 -2.40 -9.42 19.44
N VAL A 241 -1.88 -9.00 18.28
CA VAL A 241 -0.97 -7.84 18.19
C VAL A 241 -1.71 -6.61 17.68
N LEU A 242 -1.29 -5.43 18.13
CA LEU A 242 -1.82 -4.12 17.69
C LEU A 242 -3.36 -4.04 17.78
N THR A 243 -3.92 -4.49 18.91
CA THR A 243 -5.37 -4.65 19.11
C THR A 243 -6.14 -3.33 19.12
N GLU A 244 -5.46 -2.21 19.32
CA GLU A 244 -6.00 -0.85 19.24
C GLU A 244 -6.55 -0.49 17.84
N TYR A 245 -6.06 -1.15 16.78
CA TYR A 245 -6.59 -0.95 15.42
C TYR A 245 -7.86 -1.75 15.15
N GLY A 246 -8.22 -2.64 16.08
CA GLY A 246 -9.43 -3.47 16.02
C GLY A 246 -9.60 -4.21 14.69
N GLY A 247 -10.86 -4.50 14.37
CA GLY A 247 -11.26 -5.25 13.19
C GLY A 247 -11.22 -6.76 13.42
N SER A 248 -12.33 -7.43 13.13
CA SER A 248 -12.37 -8.88 12.97
C SER A 248 -12.39 -9.20 11.49
N TRP A 249 -11.73 -10.29 11.08
CA TRP A 249 -11.84 -10.74 9.71
C TRP A 249 -13.28 -11.10 9.36
N ASP A 250 -13.85 -10.40 8.38
CA ASP A 250 -15.20 -10.57 7.84
C ASP A 250 -15.18 -10.77 6.31
N GLY A 251 -14.01 -11.01 5.74
CA GLY A 251 -13.79 -11.08 4.29
C GLY A 251 -13.24 -9.80 3.68
N THR A 252 -13.32 -8.66 4.38
CA THR A 252 -13.03 -7.34 3.79
C THR A 252 -12.12 -6.48 4.67
N THR A 253 -12.25 -6.62 5.99
CA THR A 253 -11.50 -5.85 6.99
C THR A 253 -10.01 -6.19 6.98
N TRP A 254 -9.17 -5.16 6.86
CA TRP A 254 -7.72 -5.25 6.98
C TRP A 254 -7.30 -5.33 8.44
N THR A 255 -6.88 -6.51 8.86
CA THR A 255 -6.51 -6.81 10.24
C THR A 255 -5.02 -6.56 10.52
N PRO A 256 -4.62 -6.45 11.80
CA PRO A 256 -3.21 -6.44 12.17
C PRO A 256 -2.42 -7.65 11.64
N ALA A 257 -2.99 -8.84 11.72
CA ALA A 257 -2.38 -10.06 11.21
C ALA A 257 -2.08 -9.98 9.70
N MET A 258 -3.00 -9.42 8.91
CA MET A 258 -2.79 -9.21 7.47
C MET A 258 -1.71 -8.17 7.20
N SER A 259 -1.63 -7.11 8.02
CA SER A 259 -0.59 -6.09 7.92
C SER A 259 0.79 -6.65 8.23
N VAL A 260 0.89 -7.56 9.21
CA VAL A 260 2.13 -8.31 9.46
C VAL A 260 2.47 -9.19 8.25
N GLY A 261 1.51 -9.96 7.75
CA GLY A 261 1.72 -10.82 6.57
C GLY A 261 2.16 -10.06 5.33
N PHE A 262 1.66 -8.84 5.12
CA PHE A 262 2.15 -7.93 4.09
C PHE A 262 3.67 -7.73 4.24
N TRP A 263 4.15 -7.31 5.41
CA TRP A 263 5.58 -7.03 5.61
C TRP A 263 6.46 -8.26 5.51
N LEU A 264 5.98 -9.43 5.95
CA LEU A 264 6.71 -10.69 5.80
C LEU A 264 6.96 -11.03 4.32
N ARG A 265 5.99 -10.77 3.44
CA ARG A 265 6.15 -10.94 1.99
C ARG A 265 7.14 -9.94 1.39
N ARG A 266 7.09 -8.69 1.86
CA ARG A 266 8.01 -7.62 1.40
C ARG A 266 9.45 -7.83 1.88
N GLU A 267 9.63 -8.51 3.01
CA GLU A 267 10.95 -8.92 3.50
C GLU A 267 11.58 -9.97 2.57
N ASP A 268 10.78 -10.90 2.05
CA ASP A 268 11.24 -11.96 1.14
C ASP A 268 11.50 -11.46 -0.29
N ASP A 269 10.61 -10.63 -0.84
CA ASP A 269 10.78 -10.11 -2.22
C ASP A 269 11.73 -8.91 -2.34
N GLY A 270 12.27 -8.43 -1.20
CA GLY A 270 13.22 -7.33 -1.14
C GLY A 270 12.60 -5.93 -1.33
N THR A 271 11.28 -5.80 -1.38
CA THR A 271 10.59 -4.51 -1.61
C THR A 271 10.16 -3.81 -0.32
N ARG A 272 10.47 -4.37 0.86
CA ARG A 272 10.14 -3.79 2.18
C ARG A 272 10.56 -2.33 2.29
N THR A 273 11.82 -2.01 2.01
CA THR A 273 12.36 -0.66 2.21
C THR A 273 11.63 0.37 1.33
N ALA A 274 11.33 0.03 0.07
CA ALA A 274 10.56 0.88 -0.82
C ALA A 274 9.14 1.15 -0.28
N CYS A 275 8.42 0.11 0.15
CA CYS A 275 7.09 0.26 0.74
C CYS A 275 7.11 1.03 2.06
N TRP A 276 8.14 0.81 2.90
CA TRP A 276 8.33 1.55 4.14
C TRP A 276 8.41 3.05 3.87
N TYR A 277 9.28 3.50 2.96
CA TYR A 277 9.41 4.92 2.66
C TYR A 277 8.17 5.52 2.00
N ALA A 278 7.50 4.79 1.11
CA ALA A 278 6.25 5.25 0.50
C ALA A 278 5.13 5.48 1.54
N LEU A 279 4.95 4.55 2.49
CA LEU A 279 3.95 4.67 3.55
C LEU A 279 4.34 5.70 4.61
N LEU A 280 5.63 5.73 4.97
CA LEU A 280 6.18 6.65 5.96
C LEU A 280 6.00 8.10 5.52
N ASP A 281 6.17 8.39 4.23
CA ASP A 281 5.96 9.73 3.70
C ASP A 281 4.52 10.21 3.87
N VAL A 282 3.55 9.32 3.72
CA VAL A 282 2.14 9.68 3.91
C VAL A 282 1.89 10.04 5.38
N VAL A 283 2.28 9.19 6.32
CA VAL A 283 2.07 9.48 7.75
C VAL A 283 2.88 10.68 8.23
N ARG A 284 4.10 10.90 7.71
CA ARG A 284 4.88 12.11 8.04
C ARG A 284 4.20 13.38 7.54
N ARG A 285 3.52 13.31 6.39
CA ARG A 285 2.85 14.45 5.76
C ARG A 285 1.56 14.83 6.47
N PHE A 286 0.78 13.87 6.96
CA PHE A 286 -0.55 14.14 7.52
C PHE A 286 -0.68 13.86 9.02
N ASP A 287 0.31 13.23 9.64
CA ASP A 287 0.21 12.65 10.99
C ASP A 287 1.53 12.67 11.77
N ARG A 288 2.28 13.74 11.57
CA ARG A 288 3.62 13.87 12.14
C ARG A 288 3.69 13.68 13.67
N PRO A 289 2.77 14.19 14.50
CA PRO A 289 2.80 13.94 15.94
C PRO A 289 2.77 12.44 16.27
N TRP A 290 1.91 11.67 15.61
CA TRP A 290 1.82 10.22 15.81
C TRP A 290 3.11 9.50 15.40
N VAL A 291 3.78 9.95 14.33
CA VAL A 291 5.08 9.39 13.92
C VAL A 291 6.14 9.56 15.01
N VAL A 292 6.14 10.71 15.71
CA VAL A 292 7.05 10.94 16.84
C VAL A 292 6.73 9.99 17.99
N GLU A 293 5.46 9.88 18.36
CA GLU A 293 5.00 8.95 19.40
C GLU A 293 5.36 7.49 19.08
N LEU A 294 5.22 7.09 17.81
CA LEU A 294 5.57 5.74 17.34
C LEU A 294 7.07 5.47 17.50
N ALA A 295 7.92 6.42 17.10
CA ALA A 295 9.37 6.30 17.22
C ALA A 295 9.84 6.22 18.68
N GLU A 296 9.16 6.93 19.59
CA GLU A 296 9.40 6.85 21.04
C GLU A 296 8.93 5.51 21.63
N ARG A 297 7.78 5.00 21.16
CA ARG A 297 7.21 3.72 21.62
C ARG A 297 8.05 2.51 21.19
N TYR A 298 8.62 2.54 19.98
CA TYR A 298 9.36 1.43 19.38
C TYR A 298 10.72 1.87 18.81
N PRO A 299 11.67 2.26 19.68
CA PRO A 299 12.91 2.88 19.23
C PRO A 299 13.80 1.95 18.42
N LYS A 300 13.79 0.64 18.65
CA LYS A 300 14.65 -0.32 17.93
C LYS A 300 14.08 -0.61 16.55
N GLY A 301 12.79 -0.91 16.46
CA GLY A 301 12.11 -1.17 15.19
C GLY A 301 12.17 0.05 14.28
N TRP A 302 11.97 1.24 14.86
CA TRP A 302 12.12 2.51 14.14
C TRP A 302 13.55 2.72 13.63
N ALA A 303 14.58 2.53 14.48
CA ALA A 303 15.97 2.68 14.08
C ALA A 303 16.37 1.69 12.99
N ALA A 304 15.91 0.43 13.08
CA ALA A 304 16.17 -0.60 12.09
C ALA A 304 15.60 -0.24 10.71
N LEU A 305 14.39 0.30 10.65
CA LEU A 305 13.74 0.68 9.38
C LEU A 305 14.27 1.98 8.79
N THR A 306 14.77 2.92 9.62
CA THR A 306 15.16 4.26 9.16
C THR A 306 16.64 4.41 8.81
N VAL A 307 17.48 3.43 9.18
CA VAL A 307 18.92 3.43 8.82
C VAL A 307 19.15 2.95 7.39
N GLU A 308 18.18 2.27 6.80
CA GLU A 308 18.27 1.76 5.44
C GLU A 308 18.22 2.90 4.42
N PRO A 309 18.97 2.82 3.31
CA PRO A 309 18.86 3.83 2.27
C PRO A 309 17.46 3.81 1.65
N ASP A 310 16.90 4.99 1.38
CA ASP A 310 15.63 5.13 0.66
C ASP A 310 15.83 4.78 -0.83
N PRO A 311 15.36 3.60 -1.30
CA PRO A 311 15.60 3.15 -2.67
C PRO A 311 14.76 3.92 -3.69
N LEU A 312 13.77 4.69 -3.21
CA LEU A 312 12.94 5.56 -4.05
C LEU A 312 13.56 6.96 -4.18
N GLY A 313 14.72 7.18 -3.56
CA GLY A 313 15.41 8.46 -3.47
C GLY A 313 14.83 9.37 -2.39
N THR A 314 15.67 10.17 -1.73
CA THR A 314 15.22 11.07 -0.68
C THR A 314 14.40 12.23 -1.25
N LEU A 315 13.15 12.38 -0.80
CA LEU A 315 12.51 13.69 -0.80
C LEU A 315 13.30 14.61 0.14
N ASP A 316 13.65 15.81 -0.31
CA ASP A 316 14.42 16.77 0.49
C ASP A 316 13.75 17.02 1.86
N PRO A 317 14.40 16.64 2.99
CA PRO A 317 13.82 16.79 4.33
C PRO A 317 13.49 18.24 4.68
N ALA A 318 14.19 19.23 4.12
CA ALA A 318 13.88 20.64 4.34
C ALA A 318 12.48 21.02 3.84
N GLN A 319 11.95 20.28 2.86
CA GLN A 319 10.64 20.54 2.27
C GLN A 319 9.50 19.87 3.05
N LEU A 320 9.77 18.74 3.70
CA LEU A 320 8.83 18.10 4.64
C LEU A 320 8.68 18.89 5.96
N LEU A 321 9.65 19.74 6.29
CA LEU A 321 9.70 20.53 7.52
C LEU A 321 9.27 22.00 7.35
N ALA A 322 9.16 22.50 6.11
CA ALA A 322 8.90 23.92 5.83
C ALA A 322 7.42 24.31 5.75
N THR A 323 6.48 23.39 6.01
CA THR A 323 5.04 23.70 6.01
C THR A 323 4.53 23.70 7.46
N PRO A 324 4.11 24.85 8.01
CA PRO A 324 3.69 24.99 9.41
C PRO A 324 2.39 24.25 9.74
#